data_AF-T0HNK7-F1
#
_entry.id   AF-T0HNK7-F1
#
_cell.length_a   1.000
_cell.length_b   1.000
_cell.length_c   1.000
_cell.angle_alpha   90.00
_cell.angle_beta   90.00
_cell.angle_gamma   90.00
#
_symmetry.space_group_name_H-M   'P 1'
#
loop_
_entity.id
_entity.type
_entity.pdbx_description
1 polymer ?
#
loop_
_entity_poly.entity_id
_entity_poly.type
_entity_poly.pdbx_seq_one_letter_code
_entity_poly.pdbx_strand_id
1 'polypeptide(L)'
;MKQKTKVLGDAAVKALIEKYDCPVPFHEVRTRLLGNIATPELSASPLQMIQDLWGGELPVFDSVDEANELIGALIDGLWNGLTRHQKRSQPFRLTRVSMDPTAANLGHYGLIRLEELDGFIEGLFNGHDIIDLPERAHGAIGQLAELRAMMGGICELVERDPNADDRTQLDTTFKHLRELTKIMETEIHETVLACTRARRQMLEGILTEKPTVH
;
A
#
# COMPACT_ATOMS: atom_id res chain seq x y z
N MET A 1 -16.85 -11.47 -30.25
CA MET A 1 -17.07 -10.13 -29.66
C MET A 1 -16.22 -10.04 -28.41
N LYS A 2 -15.26 -9.10 -28.33
CA LYS A 2 -14.48 -8.90 -27.10
C LYS A 2 -15.41 -8.31 -26.05
N GLN A 3 -15.79 -9.07 -25.03
CA GLN A 3 -16.43 -8.49 -23.85
C GLN A 3 -15.44 -7.48 -23.26
N LYS A 4 -15.84 -6.20 -23.20
CA LYS A 4 -15.15 -5.23 -22.35
C LYS A 4 -15.39 -5.68 -20.92
N THR A 5 -14.42 -6.38 -20.32
CA THR A 5 -14.42 -6.65 -18.89
C THR A 5 -14.56 -5.31 -18.19
N LYS A 6 -15.67 -5.11 -17.48
CA LYS A 6 -15.92 -3.89 -16.73
C LYS A 6 -14.88 -3.86 -15.60
N VAL A 7 -13.92 -2.94 -15.68
CA VAL A 7 -12.93 -2.73 -14.62
C VAL A 7 -13.70 -2.51 -13.32
N LEU A 8 -13.49 -3.40 -12.35
CA LEU A 8 -14.14 -3.32 -11.04
C LEU A 8 -13.54 -2.14 -10.27
N GLY A 9 -14.39 -1.32 -9.67
CA GLY A 9 -13.94 -0.24 -8.79
C GLY A 9 -13.55 -0.74 -7.41
N ASP A 10 -12.84 0.08 -6.65
CA ASP A 10 -12.33 -0.22 -5.29
C ASP A 10 -13.38 -0.87 -4.37
N ALA A 11 -14.64 -0.41 -4.41
CA ALA A 11 -15.72 -0.98 -3.59
C ALA A 11 -16.05 -2.45 -3.95
N ALA A 12 -15.98 -2.81 -5.23
CA ALA A 12 -16.22 -4.18 -5.67
C ALA A 12 -15.02 -5.09 -5.33
N VAL A 13 -13.79 -4.58 -5.46
CA VAL A 13 -12.59 -5.32 -5.02
C VAL A 13 -12.65 -5.57 -3.51
N LYS A 14 -13.00 -4.54 -2.73
CA LYS A 14 -13.20 -4.67 -1.27
C LYS A 14 -14.21 -5.76 -0.93
N ALA A 15 -15.38 -5.75 -1.56
CA ALA A 15 -16.41 -6.76 -1.31
C ALA A 15 -15.96 -8.18 -1.68
N LEU A 16 -15.13 -8.32 -2.73
CA LEU A 16 -14.59 -9.63 -3.12
C LEU A 16 -13.56 -10.15 -2.12
N ILE A 17 -12.61 -9.33 -1.67
CA ILE A 17 -11.63 -9.80 -0.67
C ILE A 17 -12.30 -10.10 0.68
N GLU A 18 -13.36 -9.37 1.04
CA GLU A 18 -14.20 -9.66 2.21
C GLU A 18 -14.99 -10.97 2.04
N LYS A 19 -15.55 -11.24 0.84
CA LYS A 19 -16.25 -12.50 0.54
C LYS A 19 -15.35 -13.73 0.77
N TYR A 20 -14.06 -13.60 0.48
CA TYR A 20 -13.08 -14.68 0.59
C TYR A 20 -12.21 -14.58 1.86
N ASP A 21 -12.73 -13.94 2.92
CA ASP A 21 -12.11 -13.86 4.24
C ASP A 21 -10.63 -13.45 4.21
N CYS A 22 -10.28 -12.47 3.35
CA CYS A 22 -8.93 -11.94 3.29
C CYS A 22 -8.54 -11.37 4.66
N PRO A 23 -7.43 -11.84 5.27
CA PRO A 23 -7.00 -11.37 6.59
C PRO A 23 -6.45 -9.94 6.57
N VAL A 24 -6.10 -9.43 5.38
CA VAL A 24 -5.53 -8.10 5.20
C VAL A 24 -6.65 -7.11 4.85
N PRO A 25 -6.81 -5.99 5.59
CA PRO A 25 -7.85 -5.02 5.31
C PRO A 25 -7.60 -4.26 4.01
N PHE A 26 -8.66 -3.82 3.35
CA PHE A 26 -8.59 -3.25 1.99
C PHE A 26 -7.61 -2.06 1.85
N HIS A 27 -7.51 -1.17 2.84
CA HIS A 27 -6.58 -0.04 2.78
C HIS A 27 -5.10 -0.48 2.80
N GLU A 28 -4.81 -1.55 3.53
CA GLU A 28 -3.50 -2.19 3.54
C GLU A 28 -3.24 -2.92 2.23
N VAL A 29 -4.22 -3.65 1.67
CA VAL A 29 -4.09 -4.27 0.33
C VAL A 29 -3.70 -3.22 -0.71
N ARG A 30 -4.36 -2.05 -0.72
CA ARG A 30 -4.04 -0.96 -1.68
C ARG A 30 -2.59 -0.51 -1.58
N THR A 31 -2.08 -0.33 -0.38
CA THR A 31 -0.72 0.17 -0.14
C THR A 31 0.31 -0.92 -0.36
N ARG A 32 0.01 -2.18 -0.02
CA ARG A 32 0.86 -3.35 -0.31
C ARG A 32 1.05 -3.59 -1.80
N LEU A 33 -0.03 -3.56 -2.58
CA LEU A 33 0.10 -3.64 -4.04
C LEU A 33 0.86 -2.43 -4.61
N LEU A 34 0.64 -1.23 -4.08
CA LEU A 34 1.39 -0.04 -4.51
C LEU A 34 2.89 -0.16 -4.22
N GLY A 35 3.27 -0.66 -3.04
CA GLY A 35 4.65 -0.95 -2.68
C GLY A 35 5.28 -1.94 -3.66
N ASN A 36 4.57 -3.02 -3.98
CA ASN A 36 5.07 -4.04 -4.92
C ASN A 36 5.18 -3.52 -6.36
N ILE A 37 4.27 -2.65 -6.79
CA ILE A 37 4.39 -1.94 -8.07
C ILE A 37 5.63 -1.03 -8.09
N ALA A 38 5.98 -0.44 -6.95
CA ALA A 38 7.10 0.48 -6.81
C ALA A 38 8.45 -0.22 -6.61
N THR A 39 8.47 -1.48 -6.18
CA THR A 39 9.71 -2.19 -5.83
C THR A 39 10.77 -2.10 -6.95
N PRO A 40 12.04 -1.78 -6.60
CA PRO A 40 13.14 -1.81 -7.56
C PRO A 40 13.50 -3.24 -7.99
N GLU A 41 13.09 -4.25 -7.20
CA GLU A 41 13.36 -5.65 -7.48
C GLU A 41 12.68 -6.12 -8.78
N LEU A 42 13.47 -6.71 -9.68
CA LEU A 42 12.99 -7.18 -10.99
C LEU A 42 12.23 -8.50 -10.93
N SER A 43 12.44 -9.28 -9.86
CA SER A 43 11.82 -10.59 -9.61
C SER A 43 10.43 -10.54 -9.00
N ALA A 44 9.92 -9.35 -8.66
CA ALA A 44 8.62 -9.19 -8.02
C ALA A 44 7.48 -9.75 -8.89
N SER A 45 6.69 -10.65 -8.30
CA SER A 45 5.58 -11.34 -8.96
C SER A 45 4.24 -10.81 -8.43
N PRO A 46 3.40 -10.18 -9.29
CA PRO A 46 2.07 -9.73 -8.88
C PRO A 46 1.17 -10.85 -8.35
N LEU A 47 1.31 -12.08 -8.88
CA LEU A 47 0.52 -13.21 -8.43
C LEU A 47 0.96 -13.70 -7.05
N GLN A 48 2.27 -13.71 -6.78
CA GLN A 48 2.78 -14.06 -5.45
C GLN A 48 2.29 -13.03 -4.43
N MET A 49 2.40 -11.74 -4.74
CA MET A 49 1.90 -10.67 -3.88
C MET A 49 0.40 -10.80 -3.56
N ILE A 50 -0.39 -11.29 -4.52
CA ILE A 50 -1.82 -11.60 -4.29
C ILE A 50 -1.99 -12.82 -3.38
N GLN A 51 -1.22 -13.89 -3.58
CA GLN A 51 -1.27 -15.08 -2.73
C GLN A 51 -0.88 -14.76 -1.28
N ASP A 52 0.10 -13.89 -1.10
CA ASP A 52 0.60 -13.49 0.23
C ASP A 52 -0.47 -12.73 1.04
N LEU A 53 -1.48 -12.14 0.39
CA LEU A 53 -2.65 -11.58 1.09
C LEU A 53 -3.39 -12.63 1.92
N TRP A 54 -3.31 -13.91 1.57
CA TRP A 54 -3.88 -15.05 2.29
C TRP A 54 -2.81 -15.94 2.94
N GLY A 55 -1.61 -15.42 3.16
CA GLY A 55 -0.52 -16.18 3.78
C GLY A 55 0.19 -17.17 2.84
N GLY A 56 0.12 -16.93 1.53
CA GLY A 56 0.90 -17.64 0.51
C GLY A 56 0.10 -18.59 -0.38
N GLU A 57 -1.17 -18.86 -0.05
CA GLU A 57 -2.07 -19.67 -0.86
C GLU A 57 -3.41 -18.96 -1.07
N LEU A 58 -3.96 -19.03 -2.29
CA LEU A 58 -5.28 -18.47 -2.58
C LEU A 58 -6.38 -19.20 -1.81
N PRO A 59 -7.51 -18.54 -1.52
CA PRO A 59 -8.66 -19.17 -0.90
C PRO A 59 -9.20 -20.31 -1.80
N VAL A 60 -9.95 -21.23 -1.19
CA VAL A 60 -10.63 -22.29 -1.93
C VAL A 60 -11.80 -21.68 -2.72
N PHE A 61 -11.88 -22.01 -4.01
CA PHE A 61 -12.96 -21.56 -4.89
C PHE A 61 -13.85 -22.74 -5.30
N ASP A 62 -15.16 -22.48 -5.42
CA ASP A 62 -16.13 -23.47 -5.90
C ASP A 62 -16.00 -23.72 -7.41
N SER A 63 -15.40 -22.77 -8.15
CA SER A 63 -15.16 -22.89 -9.57
C SER A 63 -13.96 -22.06 -10.05
N VAL A 64 -13.48 -22.38 -11.25
CA VAL A 64 -12.44 -21.60 -11.93
C VAL A 64 -12.92 -20.19 -12.25
N ASP A 65 -14.21 -19.99 -12.49
CA ASP A 65 -14.78 -18.67 -12.79
C ASP A 65 -14.71 -17.74 -11.58
N GLU A 66 -14.94 -18.27 -10.38
CA GLU A 66 -14.78 -17.52 -9.12
C GLU A 66 -13.32 -17.12 -8.88
N ALA A 67 -12.37 -18.03 -9.12
CA ALA A 67 -10.94 -17.73 -9.03
C ALA A 67 -10.55 -16.61 -10.01
N ASN A 68 -11.03 -16.71 -11.25
CA ASN A 68 -10.80 -15.70 -12.28
C ASN A 68 -11.44 -14.35 -11.94
N GLU A 69 -12.60 -14.34 -11.29
CA GLU A 69 -13.25 -13.10 -10.83
C GLU A 69 -12.37 -12.39 -9.79
N LEU A 70 -11.90 -13.10 -8.76
CA LEU A 70 -11.05 -12.51 -7.72
C LEU A 70 -9.71 -12.02 -8.30
N ILE A 71 -9.01 -12.89 -9.04
CA ILE A 71 -7.71 -12.55 -9.64
C ILE A 71 -7.87 -11.39 -10.63
N GLY A 72 -8.90 -11.40 -11.47
CA GLY A 72 -9.19 -10.32 -12.40
C GLY A 72 -9.50 -9.01 -11.66
N ALA A 73 -10.25 -9.04 -10.57
CA ALA A 73 -10.51 -7.86 -9.76
C ALA A 73 -9.22 -7.25 -9.16
N LEU A 74 -8.32 -8.09 -8.66
CA LEU A 74 -7.06 -7.67 -8.05
C LEU A 74 -6.04 -7.18 -9.09
N ILE A 75 -5.86 -7.89 -10.20
CA ILE A 75 -4.91 -7.54 -11.26
C ILE A 75 -5.46 -6.44 -12.17
N ASP A 76 -6.57 -6.72 -12.86
CA ASP A 76 -7.10 -5.80 -13.88
C ASP A 76 -7.79 -4.58 -13.28
N GLY A 77 -8.39 -4.75 -12.10
CA GLY A 77 -9.01 -3.67 -11.33
C GLY A 77 -7.97 -2.88 -10.54
N LEU A 78 -7.57 -3.43 -9.40
CA LEU A 78 -6.83 -2.68 -8.39
C LEU A 78 -5.38 -2.41 -8.81
N TRP A 79 -4.60 -3.45 -9.11
CA TRP A 79 -3.19 -3.36 -9.46
C TRP A 79 -2.96 -2.42 -10.65
N ASN A 80 -3.62 -2.71 -11.78
CA ASN A 80 -3.52 -1.87 -12.98
C ASN A 80 -3.98 -0.43 -12.70
N GLY A 81 -5.04 -0.26 -11.88
CA GLY A 81 -5.48 1.04 -11.41
C GLY A 81 -4.42 1.81 -10.63
N LEU A 82 -3.64 1.12 -9.79
CA LEU A 82 -2.59 1.70 -8.95
C LEU A 82 -1.33 2.09 -9.74
N THR A 83 -1.00 1.40 -10.84
CA THR A 83 0.17 1.73 -11.69
C THR A 83 0.20 3.18 -12.15
N ARG A 84 -0.97 3.82 -12.26
CA ARG A 84 -1.11 5.23 -12.62
C ARG A 84 -0.32 6.17 -11.69
N HIS A 85 -0.13 5.76 -10.43
CA HIS A 85 0.57 6.51 -9.39
C HIS A 85 2.09 6.55 -9.56
N GLN A 86 2.62 5.80 -10.53
CA GLN A 86 4.00 5.96 -11.02
C GLN A 86 4.21 7.28 -11.79
N LYS A 87 3.14 8.04 -12.06
CA LYS A 87 3.19 9.35 -12.71
C LYS A 87 3.17 10.46 -11.67
N ARG A 88 4.08 11.43 -11.80
CA ARG A 88 4.16 12.62 -10.92
C ARG A 88 2.86 13.43 -10.84
N SER A 89 2.04 13.42 -11.89
CA SER A 89 0.76 14.14 -11.92
C SER A 89 -0.39 13.41 -11.23
N GLN A 90 -0.17 12.19 -10.74
CA GLN A 90 -1.20 11.36 -10.14
C GLN A 90 -0.74 10.82 -8.78
N PRO A 91 -0.62 11.69 -7.75
CA PRO A 91 -0.22 11.24 -6.42
C PRO A 91 -1.20 10.21 -5.85
N PHE A 92 -0.69 9.24 -5.12
CA PHE A 92 -1.51 8.31 -4.35
C PHE A 92 -2.16 9.04 -3.17
N ARG A 93 -3.34 8.57 -2.76
CA ARG A 93 -4.06 9.10 -1.60
C ARG A 93 -4.43 7.96 -0.66
N LEU A 94 -4.14 8.17 0.62
CA LEU A 94 -4.48 7.27 1.70
C LEU A 94 -5.99 7.28 1.93
N THR A 95 -6.47 6.26 2.64
CA THR A 95 -7.88 6.06 2.93
C THR A 95 -8.39 7.21 3.81
N ARG A 96 -9.58 7.72 3.50
CA ARG A 96 -10.22 8.73 4.33
C ARG A 96 -10.73 8.08 5.61
N VAL A 97 -10.32 8.61 6.75
CA VAL A 97 -10.73 8.16 8.08
C VAL A 97 -11.55 9.26 8.75
N SER A 98 -12.46 8.90 9.66
CA SER A 98 -13.14 9.89 10.48
C SER A 98 -12.12 10.70 11.30
N MET A 99 -12.39 11.99 11.46
CA MET A 99 -11.54 12.93 12.19
C MET A 99 -12.33 13.60 13.32
N ASP A 100 -13.42 12.97 13.79
CA ASP A 100 -14.15 13.49 14.95
C ASP A 100 -13.29 13.27 16.22
N PRO A 101 -13.18 14.28 17.10
CA PRO A 101 -12.22 14.30 18.20
C PRO A 101 -12.65 13.40 19.37
N THR A 102 -12.49 12.10 19.21
CA THR A 102 -12.72 11.07 20.24
C THR A 102 -11.52 10.15 20.37
N ALA A 103 -11.29 9.59 21.57
CA ALA A 103 -10.22 8.60 21.78
C ALA A 103 -10.36 7.39 20.84
N ALA A 104 -11.58 6.88 20.65
CA ALA A 104 -11.86 5.76 19.75
C ALA A 104 -11.47 6.06 18.30
N ASN A 105 -11.81 7.25 17.79
CA ASN A 105 -11.42 7.65 16.43
C ASN A 105 -9.91 7.88 16.32
N LEU A 106 -9.27 8.36 17.37
CA LEU A 106 -7.82 8.54 17.40
C LEU A 106 -7.10 7.19 17.27
N GLY A 107 -7.54 6.18 18.03
CA GLY A 107 -7.00 4.83 17.95
C GLY A 107 -7.25 4.19 16.58
N HIS A 108 -8.48 4.31 16.06
CA HIS A 108 -8.82 3.80 14.74
C HIS A 108 -8.03 4.48 13.60
N TYR A 109 -7.81 5.79 13.72
CA TYR A 109 -6.96 6.54 12.81
C TYR A 109 -5.51 6.03 12.84
N GLY A 110 -4.95 5.87 14.05
CA GLY A 110 -3.61 5.33 14.24
C GLY A 110 -3.45 3.96 13.60
N LEU A 111 -4.41 3.06 13.84
CA LEU A 111 -4.41 1.71 13.30
C LEU A 111 -4.44 1.69 11.77
N ILE A 112 -5.38 2.41 11.14
CA ILE A 112 -5.46 2.45 9.67
C ILE A 112 -4.15 2.97 9.07
N ARG A 113 -3.57 4.01 9.65
CA ARG A 113 -2.31 4.57 9.13
C ARG A 113 -1.13 3.64 9.35
N LEU A 114 -1.09 2.94 10.47
CA LEU A 114 -0.07 1.93 10.74
C LEU A 114 -0.16 0.80 9.69
N GLU A 115 -1.35 0.24 9.47
CA GLU A 115 -1.61 -0.80 8.47
C GLU A 115 -1.30 -0.32 7.03
N GLU A 116 -1.64 0.92 6.67
CA GLU A 116 -1.28 1.47 5.36
C GLU A 116 0.23 1.66 5.15
N LEU A 117 0.95 2.05 6.20
CA LEU A 117 2.41 2.17 6.15
C LEU A 117 3.08 0.80 6.10
N ASP A 118 2.61 -0.14 6.92
CA ASP A 118 3.08 -1.52 6.93
C ASP A 118 2.86 -2.21 5.60
N GLY A 119 1.65 -2.11 5.04
CA GLY A 119 1.34 -2.61 3.72
C GLY A 119 2.31 -2.07 2.67
N PHE A 120 2.50 -0.74 2.62
CA PHE A 120 3.43 -0.14 1.66
C PHE A 120 4.86 -0.68 1.77
N ILE A 121 5.40 -0.78 2.99
CA ILE A 121 6.76 -1.27 3.22
C ILE A 121 6.88 -2.76 2.86
N GLU A 122 5.94 -3.59 3.31
CA GLU A 122 5.91 -5.02 3.01
C GLU A 122 5.87 -5.27 1.50
N GLY A 123 5.00 -4.54 0.80
CA GLY A 123 4.90 -4.60 -0.65
C GLY A 123 6.19 -4.19 -1.35
N LEU A 124 6.82 -3.10 -0.89
CA LEU A 124 8.06 -2.55 -1.46
C LEU A 124 9.23 -3.52 -1.32
N PHE A 125 9.38 -4.15 -0.15
CA PHE A 125 10.44 -5.10 0.13
C PHE A 125 10.16 -6.48 -0.47
N ASN A 126 8.90 -6.82 -0.75
CA ASN A 126 8.52 -8.04 -1.46
C ASN A 126 9.15 -9.31 -0.85
N GLY A 127 9.15 -9.42 0.48
CA GLY A 127 9.72 -10.55 1.22
C GLY A 127 11.24 -10.55 1.37
N HIS A 128 11.94 -9.54 0.85
CA HIS A 128 13.38 -9.37 1.09
C HIS A 128 13.63 -8.61 2.41
N ASP A 129 14.68 -8.98 3.15
CA ASP A 129 15.09 -8.25 4.36
C ASP A 129 15.79 -6.92 4.02
N ILE A 130 16.49 -6.89 2.88
CA ILE A 130 17.28 -5.76 2.40
C ILE A 130 17.04 -5.61 0.91
N ILE A 131 16.78 -4.38 0.47
CA ILE A 131 16.69 -4.00 -0.94
C ILE A 131 17.56 -2.76 -1.19
N ASP A 132 18.08 -2.65 -2.41
CA ASP A 132 18.84 -1.48 -2.83
C ASP A 132 17.89 -0.35 -3.24
N LEU A 133 17.79 0.66 -2.39
CA LEU A 133 16.95 1.84 -2.63
C LEU A 133 17.77 3.00 -3.22
N PRO A 134 17.24 3.72 -4.22
CA PRO A 134 17.83 5.00 -4.61
C PRO A 134 17.77 5.99 -3.44
N GLU A 135 18.76 6.89 -3.33
CA GLU A 135 18.94 7.82 -2.19
C GLU A 135 17.65 8.56 -1.80
N ARG A 136 16.88 9.03 -2.78
CA ARG A 136 15.59 9.70 -2.54
C ARG A 136 14.54 8.79 -1.91
N ALA A 137 14.45 7.54 -2.36
CA ALA A 137 13.55 6.56 -1.74
C ALA A 137 14.03 6.21 -0.34
N HIS A 138 15.34 6.06 -0.13
CA HIS A 138 15.89 5.80 1.20
C HIS A 138 15.52 6.90 2.22
N GLY A 139 15.69 8.17 1.84
CA GLY A 139 15.28 9.30 2.69
C GLY A 139 13.78 9.32 2.99
N ALA A 140 12.94 9.09 1.98
CA ALA A 140 11.48 9.03 2.14
C ALA A 140 11.05 7.86 3.05
N ILE A 141 11.66 6.69 2.89
CA ILE A 141 11.40 5.51 3.73
C ILE A 141 11.80 5.76 5.19
N GLY A 142 12.90 6.47 5.43
CA GLY A 142 13.27 6.89 6.78
C GLY A 142 12.19 7.73 7.45
N GLN A 143 11.62 8.70 6.74
CA GLN A 143 10.51 9.50 7.26
C GLN A 143 9.23 8.67 7.47
N LEU A 144 8.93 7.75 6.57
CA LEU A 144 7.80 6.82 6.74
C LEU A 144 7.96 5.93 7.97
N ALA A 145 9.18 5.51 8.32
CA ALA A 145 9.45 4.75 9.53
C ALA A 145 9.19 5.57 10.81
N GLU A 146 9.55 6.86 10.84
CA GLU A 146 9.22 7.76 11.95
C GLU A 146 7.70 7.96 12.09
N LEU A 147 7.01 8.18 10.96
CA LEU A 147 5.55 8.30 10.91
C LEU A 147 4.85 7.03 11.38
N ARG A 148 5.36 5.86 11.00
CA ARG A 148 4.89 4.55 11.47
C ARG A 148 5.03 4.43 12.98
N ALA A 149 6.19 4.79 13.54
CA ALA A 149 6.41 4.77 14.98
C ALA A 149 5.44 5.72 15.73
N MET A 150 5.17 6.90 15.17
CA MET A 150 4.15 7.81 15.72
C MET A 150 2.75 7.20 15.73
N MET A 151 2.35 6.50 14.66
CA MET A 151 1.03 5.85 14.60
C MET A 151 0.92 4.70 15.61
N GLY A 152 1.96 3.89 15.75
CA GLY A 152 2.03 2.85 16.79
C GLY A 152 1.91 3.43 18.19
N GLY A 153 2.61 4.54 18.47
CA GLY A 153 2.49 5.25 19.75
C GLY A 153 1.08 5.78 20.04
N ILE A 154 0.34 6.19 19.02
CA ILE A 154 -1.08 6.58 19.16
C ILE A 154 -1.94 5.39 19.55
N CYS A 155 -1.75 4.24 18.90
CA CYS A 155 -2.47 3.01 19.25
C CYS A 155 -2.21 2.62 20.71
N GLU A 156 -0.94 2.57 21.12
CA GLU A 156 -0.57 2.24 22.50
C GLU A 156 -1.14 3.23 23.52
N LEU A 157 -1.17 4.52 23.19
CA LEU A 157 -1.71 5.55 24.07
C LEU A 157 -3.22 5.34 24.31
N VAL A 158 -3.99 5.11 23.25
CA VAL A 158 -5.44 4.92 23.33
C VAL A 158 -5.79 3.61 24.03
N GLU A 159 -4.99 2.56 23.85
CA GLU A 159 -5.16 1.29 24.57
C GLU A 159 -4.96 1.45 26.09
N ARG A 160 -4.01 2.30 26.51
CA ARG A 160 -3.72 2.54 27.93
C ARG A 160 -4.74 3.45 28.61
N ASP A 161 -5.26 4.44 27.89
CA ASP A 161 -6.25 5.37 28.44
C ASP A 161 -7.41 5.60 27.45
N PRO A 162 -8.37 4.64 27.39
CA PRO A 162 -9.48 4.70 26.44
C PRO A 162 -10.50 5.81 26.74
N ASN A 163 -10.39 6.49 27.89
CA ASN A 163 -11.32 7.52 28.35
C ASN A 163 -10.68 8.92 28.45
N ALA A 164 -9.47 9.11 27.92
CA ALA A 164 -8.78 10.40 27.87
C ALA A 164 -9.44 11.36 26.87
N ASP A 165 -10.65 11.84 27.19
CA ASP A 165 -11.44 12.72 26.34
C ASP A 165 -11.25 14.21 26.71
N ASP A 166 -10.01 14.71 26.72
CA ASP A 166 -9.81 16.17 26.60
C ASP A 166 -10.02 16.58 25.14
N ARG A 167 -11.26 16.95 24.84
CA ARG A 167 -11.70 17.36 23.50
C ARG A 167 -10.84 18.45 22.86
N THR A 168 -10.29 19.39 23.66
CA THR A 168 -9.46 20.48 23.13
C THR A 168 -8.09 19.96 22.67
N GLN A 169 -7.52 19.04 23.43
CA GLN A 169 -6.28 18.36 23.06
C GLN A 169 -6.50 17.47 21.84
N LEU A 170 -7.59 16.70 21.81
CA LEU A 170 -7.94 15.85 20.67
C LEU A 170 -8.14 16.67 19.38
N ASP A 171 -8.84 17.80 19.41
CA ASP A 171 -8.99 18.68 18.25
C ASP A 171 -7.63 19.14 17.68
N THR A 172 -6.68 19.44 18.56
CA THR A 172 -5.33 19.85 18.18
C THR A 172 -4.56 18.67 17.57
N THR A 173 -4.62 17.51 18.21
CA THR A 173 -4.03 16.26 17.70
C THR A 173 -4.56 15.94 16.31
N PHE A 174 -5.88 15.96 16.08
CA PHE A 174 -6.45 15.69 14.76
C PHE A 174 -6.05 16.71 13.69
N LYS A 175 -5.75 17.97 14.04
CA LYS A 175 -5.15 18.92 13.08
C LYS A 175 -3.74 18.48 12.67
N HIS A 176 -2.91 18.06 13.63
CA HIS A 176 -1.58 17.54 13.33
C HIS A 176 -1.64 16.27 12.48
N LEU A 177 -2.54 15.35 12.78
CA LEU A 177 -2.73 14.11 12.00
C LEU A 177 -3.11 14.38 10.53
N ARG A 178 -3.88 15.44 10.24
CA ARG A 178 -4.15 15.85 8.85
C ARG A 178 -2.87 16.25 8.11
N GLU A 179 -1.98 16.99 8.77
CA GLU A 179 -0.70 17.36 8.16
C GLU A 179 0.22 16.16 8.00
N LEU A 180 0.30 15.28 9.02
CA LEU A 180 1.06 14.03 8.93
C LEU A 180 0.55 13.14 7.78
N THR A 181 -0.78 13.08 7.54
CA THR A 181 -1.33 12.34 6.38
C THR A 181 -0.76 12.85 5.06
N LYS A 182 -0.66 14.17 4.89
CA LYS A 182 -0.11 14.76 3.66
C LYS A 182 1.37 14.44 3.50
N ILE A 183 2.12 14.39 4.60
CA ILE A 183 3.53 14.00 4.61
C ILE A 183 3.63 12.53 4.21
N MET A 184 2.88 11.62 4.84
CA MET A 184 2.84 10.20 4.47
C MET A 184 2.56 10.00 2.97
N GLU A 185 1.52 10.65 2.44
CA GLU A 185 1.19 10.58 1.01
C GLU A 185 2.31 11.11 0.10
N THR A 186 3.03 12.15 0.55
CA THR A 186 4.16 12.73 -0.19
C THR A 186 5.35 11.78 -0.21
N GLU A 187 5.72 11.21 0.92
CA GLU A 187 6.86 10.31 1.04
C GLU A 187 6.61 8.94 0.37
N ILE A 188 5.37 8.42 0.46
CA ILE A 188 4.95 7.26 -0.35
C ILE A 188 5.12 7.57 -1.84
N HIS A 189 4.65 8.73 -2.30
CA HIS A 189 4.73 9.08 -3.71
C HIS A 189 6.17 9.33 -4.18
N GLU A 190 7.02 9.96 -3.37
CA GLU A 190 8.44 10.15 -3.71
C GLU A 190 9.16 8.80 -3.81
N THR A 191 8.89 7.86 -2.89
CA THR A 191 9.39 6.48 -2.96
C THR A 191 8.95 5.81 -4.27
N VAL A 192 7.66 5.85 -4.60
CA VAL A 192 7.11 5.28 -5.84
C VAL A 192 7.84 5.84 -7.06
N LEU A 193 8.00 7.17 -7.14
CA LEU A 193 8.66 7.82 -8.27
C LEU A 193 10.15 7.49 -8.35
N ALA A 194 10.86 7.49 -7.22
CA ALA A 194 12.28 7.22 -7.15
C ALA A 194 12.59 5.78 -7.57
N CYS A 195 11.92 4.79 -7.00
CA CYS A 195 12.13 3.38 -7.34
C CYS A 195 11.68 3.05 -8.76
N THR A 196 10.55 3.60 -9.23
CA THR A 196 10.12 3.41 -10.63
C THR A 196 11.16 3.96 -11.62
N ARG A 197 11.76 5.12 -11.33
CA ARG A 197 12.82 5.69 -12.17
C ARG A 197 14.07 4.80 -12.18
N ALA A 198 14.51 4.35 -11.00
CA ALA A 198 15.67 3.46 -10.88
C ALA A 198 15.47 2.15 -11.65
N ARG A 199 14.31 1.50 -11.47
CA ARG A 199 13.96 0.26 -12.19
C ARG A 199 13.97 0.44 -13.70
N ARG A 200 13.43 1.56 -14.21
CA ARG A 200 13.46 1.86 -15.65
C ARG A 200 14.89 2.01 -16.17
N GLN A 201 15.76 2.73 -15.45
CA GLN A 201 17.16 2.92 -15.84
C GLN A 201 17.94 1.60 -15.86
N MET A 202 17.70 0.71 -14.88
CA MET A 202 18.31 -0.62 -14.86
C MET A 202 17.89 -1.47 -16.06
N LEU A 203 16.59 -1.47 -16.40
CA LEU A 203 16.08 -2.20 -17.57
C LEU A 203 16.64 -1.65 -18.88
N GLU A 204 16.76 -0.33 -19.02
CA GLU A 204 17.39 0.30 -20.18
C GLU A 204 18.87 -0.12 -20.29
N GLY A 205 19.61 -0.18 -19.17
CA GLY A 205 20.99 -0.67 -19.12
C GLY A 205 21.15 -2.10 -19.62
N ILE A 206 20.34 -3.04 -19.10
CA ILE A 206 20.36 -4.46 -19.50
C ILE A 206 20.10 -4.62 -21.02
N LEU A 207 19.19 -3.84 -21.58
CA LEU A 207 18.86 -3.91 -23.02
C LEU A 207 19.98 -3.37 -23.92
N THR A 208 20.82 -2.47 -23.40
CA THR A 208 21.97 -1.92 -24.13
C THR A 208 23.21 -2.81 -24.11
N GLU A 209 23.37 -3.64 -23.07
CA GLU A 209 24.39 -4.69 -22.98
C GLU A 209 23.95 -5.95 -23.76
N LYS A 210 23.95 -5.90 -25.10
CA LYS A 210 23.75 -7.13 -25.90
C LYS A 210 24.85 -8.15 -25.59
N PRO A 211 24.53 -9.47 -25.51
CA PRO A 211 25.55 -10.48 -25.27
C PRO A 211 26.53 -10.52 -26.44
N THR A 212 27.81 -10.33 -26.15
CA THR A 212 28.88 -10.75 -27.04
C THR A 212 28.80 -12.27 -27.16
N VAL A 213 28.26 -12.72 -28.29
CA VAL A 213 28.33 -14.13 -28.70
C VAL A 213 29.81 -14.46 -28.86
N HIS A 214 30.34 -15.28 -27.95
CA HIS A 214 31.66 -15.89 -28.07
C HIS A 214 31.58 -17.15 -28.93
#